data_AF-A0A3B9ILT6-F1
#
_entry.id   AF-A0A3B9ILT6-F1
#
_cell.length_a   1.000
_cell.length_b   1.000
_cell.length_c   1.000
_cell.angle_alpha   90.00
_cell.angle_beta   90.00
_cell.angle_gamma   90.00
#
_symmetry.space_group_name_H-M   'P 1'
#
loop_
_entity.id
_entity.type
_entity.pdbx_description
1 polymer ?
#
loop_
_entity_poly.entity_id
_entity_poly.type
_entity_poly.pdbx_seq_one_letter_code
_entity_poly.pdbx_strand_id
1 'polypeptide(L)'
;CPQTVWTDIFGGVRRLAHRIAKGNEAAIGPLTGAMSAAVAILTGLGFAQWFVDAPGLAGRFLGGGLPGAVYGAVFLIALFTYVLGAHARERVCLHMCPWPRFQAALLDRDSLVVTYRRTRGEPRARKRVALRPELLATPVAAPAPATASDTPQAFAFAADGSVGLAPGATLAATPAGRGDCIDCGRCVQVCPTGIDIRDGLQMGCIGCGLCIDACDEVMTKIDRPTGLIRFDAEEADPAPMAPPARIGFFRPKAMIFGGAMIVALAAVSFGVANIPDVQVDVEPQNTPRYVLLSDGSVRNDYTVRLSHRLPRLDGVTASVEGMPEATLRFTSGDGGDAAEMAVGGQRSAANRLLVIQPPLRGEALPPAGPHPIVLVFHDTSTGAELARVDTRFWEPER
;
A
#
# COMPACT_ATOMS: atom_id res chain seq x y z
N CYS A 1 -3.74 -2.54 6.07
CA CYS A 1 -4.07 -1.11 5.88
C CYS A 1 -2.80 -0.28 6.09
N PRO A 2 -2.40 0.60 5.15
CA PRO A 2 -1.23 1.48 5.31
C PRO A 2 -1.30 2.36 6.57
N GLN A 3 -2.49 2.88 6.90
CA GLN A 3 -2.70 3.71 8.10
C GLN A 3 -2.35 2.96 9.41
N THR A 4 -2.58 1.65 9.46
CA THR A 4 -2.19 0.81 10.60
C THR A 4 -0.67 0.77 10.74
N VAL A 5 0.06 0.59 9.63
CA VAL A 5 1.53 0.58 9.63
C VAL A 5 2.09 1.89 10.18
N TRP A 6 1.60 3.04 9.71
CA TRP A 6 2.02 4.33 10.24
C TRP A 6 1.66 4.50 11.72
N THR A 7 0.44 4.12 12.10
CA THR A 7 -0.02 4.21 13.50
C THR A 7 0.86 3.38 14.44
N ASP A 8 1.24 2.16 14.03
CA ASP A 8 2.12 1.27 14.78
C ASP A 8 3.53 1.82 14.88
N ILE A 9 4.06 2.39 13.79
CA ILE A 9 5.37 3.06 13.79
C ILE A 9 5.36 4.24 14.77
N PHE A 10 4.40 5.16 14.67
CA PHE A 10 4.35 6.33 15.56
C PHE A 10 4.02 5.95 17.02
N GLY A 11 3.24 4.90 17.25
CA GLY A 11 3.06 4.31 18.58
C GLY A 11 4.38 3.71 19.11
N GLY A 12 5.13 3.03 18.25
CA GLY A 12 6.46 2.51 18.53
C GLY A 12 7.48 3.60 18.87
N VAL A 13 7.44 4.73 18.16
CA VAL A 13 8.26 5.91 18.45
C VAL A 13 8.00 6.40 19.87
N ARG A 14 6.74 6.52 20.30
CA ARG A 14 6.40 6.94 21.67
C ARG A 14 6.94 5.95 22.71
N ARG A 15 6.78 4.65 22.48
CA ARG A 15 7.33 3.60 23.36
C ARG A 15 8.85 3.65 23.44
N LEU A 16 9.53 3.91 22.31
CA LEU A 16 10.98 4.07 22.27
C LEU A 16 11.42 5.35 23.00
N ALA A 17 10.69 6.46 22.85
CA ALA A 17 10.96 7.69 23.57
C ALA A 17 10.86 7.50 25.09
N HIS A 18 9.84 6.80 25.58
CA HIS A 18 9.74 6.41 27.00
C HIS A 18 10.95 5.59 27.48
N ARG A 19 11.42 4.63 26.66
CA ARG A 19 12.60 3.81 27.00
C ARG A 19 13.89 4.63 27.06
N ILE A 20 14.09 5.56 26.13
CA ILE A 20 15.28 6.41 26.07
C ILE A 20 15.28 7.42 27.22
N ALA A 21 14.12 7.99 27.54
CA ALA A 21 13.99 9.02 28.58
C ALA A 21 14.25 8.50 30.00
N LYS A 22 14.25 7.17 30.24
CA LYS A 22 14.55 6.51 31.55
C LYS A 22 13.94 7.22 32.77
N GLY A 23 12.67 7.64 32.67
CA GLY A 23 11.94 8.32 33.75
C GLY A 23 12.00 9.85 33.74
N ASN A 24 12.73 10.48 32.82
CA ASN A 24 12.67 11.93 32.63
C ASN A 24 11.43 12.31 31.81
N GLU A 25 10.33 12.64 32.49
CA GLU A 25 9.05 12.97 31.85
C GLU A 25 9.13 14.19 30.91
N ALA A 26 9.96 15.18 31.25
CA ALA A 26 10.14 16.38 30.44
C ALA A 26 10.78 16.09 29.08
N ALA A 27 11.58 15.02 28.96
CA ALA A 27 12.25 14.64 27.71
C ALA A 27 11.33 13.84 26.75
N ILE A 28 10.24 13.25 27.23
CA ILE A 28 9.42 12.31 26.45
C ILE A 28 8.70 13.01 25.30
N GLY A 29 8.07 14.16 25.59
CA GLY A 29 7.39 14.99 24.60
C GLY A 29 8.28 15.40 23.43
N PRO A 30 9.40 16.13 23.67
CA PRO A 30 10.29 16.59 22.61
C PRO A 30 10.94 15.44 21.85
N LEU A 31 11.34 14.35 22.53
CA LEU A 31 11.93 13.18 21.88
C LEU A 31 10.92 12.48 20.96
N THR A 32 9.68 12.30 21.41
CA THR A 32 8.61 11.73 20.59
C THR A 32 8.35 12.60 19.36
N GLY A 33 8.32 13.93 19.54
CA GLY A 33 8.13 14.89 18.45
C GLY A 33 9.25 14.82 17.42
N ALA A 34 10.51 14.88 17.85
CA ALA A 34 11.68 14.84 16.98
C ALA A 34 11.77 13.53 16.18
N MET A 35 11.58 12.39 16.85
CA MET A 35 11.59 11.08 16.18
C MET A 35 10.43 10.92 15.19
N SER A 36 9.24 11.43 15.55
CA SER A 36 8.08 11.40 14.65
C SER A 36 8.30 12.30 13.42
N ALA A 37 8.91 13.46 13.60
CA ALA A 37 9.30 14.33 12.48
C ALA A 37 10.34 13.65 11.58
N ALA A 38 11.33 12.97 12.15
CA ALA A 38 12.32 12.21 11.39
C ALA A 38 11.67 11.10 10.53
N VAL A 39 10.76 10.31 11.12
CA VAL A 39 9.98 9.29 10.37
C VAL A 39 9.18 9.92 9.23
N ALA A 40 8.54 11.06 9.48
CA ALA A 40 7.76 11.75 8.47
C ALA A 40 8.62 12.29 7.32
N ILE A 41 9.78 12.88 7.63
CA ILE A 41 10.75 13.36 6.64
C ILE A 41 11.31 12.19 5.82
N LEU A 42 11.69 11.09 6.46
CA LEU A 42 12.15 9.88 5.77
C LEU A 42 11.08 9.31 4.84
N THR A 43 9.81 9.36 5.26
CA THR A 43 8.68 8.96 4.39
C THR A 43 8.57 9.89 3.18
N GLY A 44 8.64 11.21 3.38
CA GLY A 44 8.62 12.19 2.29
C GLY A 44 9.80 12.04 1.32
N LEU A 45 11.01 11.81 1.84
CA LEU A 45 12.20 11.52 1.04
C LEU A 45 12.04 10.23 0.24
N GLY A 46 11.51 9.17 0.86
CA GLY A 46 11.23 7.89 0.19
C GLY A 46 10.27 8.05 -0.99
N PHE A 47 9.24 8.88 -0.85
CA PHE A 47 8.35 9.22 -1.96
C PHE A 47 9.04 10.05 -3.04
N ALA A 48 9.89 11.01 -2.66
CA ALA A 48 10.62 11.84 -3.63
C ALA A 48 11.60 11.03 -4.49
N GLN A 49 12.13 9.90 -3.99
CA GLN A 49 12.98 8.98 -4.75
C GLN A 49 12.28 8.36 -5.96
N TRP A 50 10.95 8.38 -6.01
CA TRP A 50 10.20 7.91 -7.18
C TRP A 50 10.33 8.86 -8.37
N PHE A 51 10.51 10.15 -8.10
CA PHE A 51 10.50 11.21 -9.12
C PHE A 51 11.88 11.82 -9.37
N VAL A 52 12.85 11.53 -8.51
CA VAL A 52 14.20 12.09 -8.55
C VAL A 52 15.21 10.98 -8.34
N ASP A 53 16.35 11.05 -9.02
CA ASP A 53 17.45 10.09 -8.87
C ASP A 53 17.74 9.78 -7.39
N ALA A 54 17.46 8.52 -7.03
CA ALA A 54 17.65 8.01 -5.67
C ALA A 54 19.10 8.05 -5.19
N PRO A 55 20.14 7.75 -6.02
CA PRO A 55 21.53 7.85 -5.60
C PRO A 55 21.88 9.29 -5.20
N GLY A 56 22.30 9.49 -3.96
CA GLY A 56 22.74 10.80 -3.47
C GLY A 56 21.61 11.80 -3.17
N LEU A 57 20.32 11.44 -3.30
CA LEU A 57 19.19 12.34 -2.97
C LEU A 57 19.31 12.89 -1.55
N ALA A 58 19.60 12.04 -0.56
CA ALA A 58 19.75 12.44 0.82
C ALA A 58 20.90 13.46 1.01
N GLY A 59 22.03 13.24 0.32
CA GLY A 59 23.17 14.16 0.35
C GLY A 59 22.85 15.51 -0.31
N ARG A 60 22.19 15.50 -1.48
CA ARG A 60 21.79 16.73 -2.18
C ARG A 60 20.70 17.50 -1.44
N PHE A 61 19.80 16.80 -0.75
CA PHE A 61 18.76 17.41 0.07
C PHE A 61 19.37 18.24 1.20
N LEU A 62 20.36 17.68 1.91
CA LEU A 62 21.11 18.39 2.96
C LEU A 62 22.02 19.48 2.39
N GLY A 63 22.60 19.26 1.21
CA GLY A 63 23.50 20.19 0.54
C GLY A 63 22.84 21.34 -0.22
N GLY A 64 21.50 21.42 -0.28
CA GLY A 64 20.79 22.52 -0.95
C GLY A 64 20.73 22.44 -2.47
N GLY A 65 21.08 21.31 -3.08
CA GLY A 65 21.25 21.18 -4.54
C GLY A 65 20.01 20.73 -5.32
N LEU A 66 18.83 20.69 -4.69
CA LEU A 66 17.61 20.18 -5.32
C LEU A 66 16.69 21.32 -5.82
N PRO A 67 15.90 21.08 -6.89
CA PRO A 67 14.86 22.02 -7.28
C PRO A 67 13.87 22.30 -6.12
N GLY A 68 13.44 23.55 -5.97
CA GLY A 68 12.52 23.97 -4.90
C GLY A 68 11.23 23.15 -4.82
N ALA A 69 10.74 22.66 -5.96
CA ALA A 69 9.57 21.77 -6.02
C ALA A 69 9.76 20.46 -5.25
N VAL A 70 10.99 19.90 -5.24
CA VAL A 70 11.30 18.66 -4.51
C VAL A 70 11.23 18.89 -3.01
N TYR A 71 11.78 20.01 -2.53
CA TYR A 71 11.65 20.41 -1.11
C TYR A 71 10.18 20.62 -0.73
N GLY A 72 9.41 21.29 -1.58
CA GLY A 72 7.96 21.48 -1.37
C GLY A 72 7.21 20.16 -1.27
N ALA A 73 7.48 19.21 -2.17
CA ALA A 73 6.86 17.88 -2.15
C ALA A 73 7.23 17.07 -0.90
N VAL A 74 8.52 17.00 -0.55
CA VAL A 74 8.99 16.30 0.66
C VAL A 74 8.36 16.90 1.91
N PHE A 75 8.35 18.24 2.01
CA PHE A 75 7.74 18.95 3.13
C PHE A 75 6.24 18.63 3.23
N LEU A 76 5.50 18.72 2.13
CA LEU A 76 4.07 18.46 2.11
C LEU A 76 3.76 17.02 2.53
N ILE A 77 4.46 16.04 1.96
CA ILE A 77 4.27 14.62 2.30
C ILE A 77 4.62 14.35 3.76
N ALA A 78 5.74 14.90 4.24
CA ALA A 78 6.14 14.78 5.64
C ALA A 78 5.11 15.43 6.58
N LEU A 79 4.63 16.63 6.25
CA LEU A 79 3.60 17.32 7.02
C LEU A 79 2.34 16.49 7.13
N PHE A 80 1.81 15.99 6.01
CA PHE A 80 0.62 15.13 6.02
C PHE A 80 0.87 13.84 6.79
N THR A 81 2.02 13.20 6.61
CA THR A 81 2.34 11.95 7.32
C THR A 81 2.44 12.17 8.83
N TYR A 82 3.05 13.28 9.27
CA TYR A 82 3.14 13.66 10.67
C TYR A 82 1.76 13.99 11.25
N VAL A 83 0.99 14.87 10.61
CA VAL A 83 -0.33 15.30 11.11
C VAL A 83 -1.32 14.13 11.13
N LEU A 84 -1.45 13.41 10.03
CA LEU A 84 -2.43 12.34 9.87
C LEU A 84 -2.03 11.08 10.65
N GLY A 85 -0.73 10.74 10.64
CA GLY A 85 -0.21 9.54 11.29
C GLY A 85 0.06 9.70 12.78
N ALA A 86 0.53 10.87 13.24
CA ALA A 86 0.83 11.08 14.66
C ALA A 86 -0.36 11.64 15.45
N HIS A 87 -1.14 12.56 14.87
CA HIS A 87 -2.17 13.32 15.61
C HIS A 87 -3.61 12.96 15.25
N ALA A 88 -3.94 12.75 13.98
CA ALA A 88 -5.33 12.58 13.52
C ALA A 88 -5.74 11.14 13.21
N ARG A 89 -5.13 10.14 13.87
CA ARG A 89 -5.30 8.70 13.56
C ARG A 89 -6.76 8.25 13.52
N GLU A 90 -7.52 8.59 14.56
CA GLU A 90 -8.93 8.19 14.69
C GLU A 90 -9.78 8.80 13.58
N ARG A 91 -9.57 10.09 13.28
CA ARG A 91 -10.28 10.80 12.21
C ARG A 91 -9.98 10.21 10.83
N VAL A 92 -8.71 9.86 10.58
CA VAL A 92 -8.30 9.23 9.33
C VAL A 92 -8.99 7.89 9.18
N CYS A 93 -8.92 7.02 10.19
CA CYS A 93 -9.52 5.69 10.12
C CYS A 93 -11.04 5.70 9.96
N LEU A 94 -11.74 6.65 10.59
CA LEU A 94 -13.20 6.71 10.58
C LEU A 94 -13.79 7.45 9.38
N HIS A 95 -13.13 8.51 8.89
CA HIS A 95 -13.74 9.43 7.92
C HIS A 95 -13.00 9.49 6.58
N MET A 96 -11.68 9.29 6.55
CA MET A 96 -10.88 9.49 5.33
C MET A 96 -10.51 8.17 4.67
N CYS A 97 -10.22 7.15 5.46
CA CYS A 97 -9.64 5.90 5.00
C CYS A 97 -10.72 5.00 4.39
N PRO A 98 -10.66 4.65 3.09
CA PRO A 98 -11.62 3.72 2.50
C PRO A 98 -11.27 2.26 2.83
N TRP A 99 -10.05 1.99 3.34
CA TRP A 99 -9.54 0.64 3.58
C TRP A 99 -10.42 -0.24 4.46
N PRO A 100 -10.97 0.23 5.60
CA PRO A 100 -11.80 -0.64 6.43
C PRO A 100 -13.00 -1.23 5.67
N ARG A 101 -13.57 -0.48 4.71
CA ARG A 101 -14.65 -0.96 3.84
C ARG A 101 -14.17 -1.98 2.82
N PHE A 102 -13.00 -1.75 2.22
CA PHE A 102 -12.39 -2.72 1.30
C PHE A 102 -11.95 -4.01 2.01
N GLN A 103 -11.51 -3.91 3.28
CA GLN A 103 -11.13 -5.08 4.07
C GLN A 103 -12.31 -6.02 4.27
N ALA A 104 -13.52 -5.52 4.53
CA ALA A 104 -14.72 -6.36 4.63
C ALA A 104 -14.98 -7.20 3.35
N ALA A 105 -14.59 -6.72 2.17
CA ALA A 105 -14.69 -7.45 0.91
C ALA A 105 -13.54 -8.45 0.66
N LEU A 106 -12.41 -8.29 1.35
CA LEU A 106 -11.23 -9.16 1.25
C LEU A 106 -11.24 -10.30 2.27
N LEU A 107 -12.10 -10.21 3.28
CA LEU A 107 -12.25 -11.23 4.31
C LEU A 107 -13.12 -12.37 3.80
N ASP A 108 -12.77 -13.60 4.17
CA ASP A 108 -13.56 -14.80 3.92
C ASP A 108 -14.13 -15.37 5.23
N ARG A 109 -15.00 -16.38 5.14
CA ARG A 109 -15.65 -16.98 6.32
C ARG A 109 -14.70 -17.61 7.32
N ASP A 110 -13.51 -17.97 6.87
CA ASP A 110 -12.47 -18.57 7.71
C ASP A 110 -11.47 -17.52 8.21
N SER A 111 -11.66 -16.25 7.86
CA SER A 111 -10.83 -15.15 8.34
C SER A 111 -11.18 -14.88 9.80
N LEU A 112 -10.14 -14.63 10.60
CA LEU A 112 -10.32 -14.31 12.01
C LEU A 112 -10.89 -12.90 12.13
N VAL A 113 -12.21 -12.79 12.31
CA VAL A 113 -12.93 -11.51 12.39
C VAL A 113 -13.62 -11.37 13.73
N VAL A 114 -13.99 -10.14 14.10
CA VAL A 114 -14.78 -9.92 15.31
C VAL A 114 -16.17 -10.50 15.07
N THR A 115 -16.53 -11.54 15.83
CA THR A 115 -17.73 -12.34 15.59
C THR A 115 -18.52 -12.50 16.88
N TYR A 116 -19.85 -12.30 16.80
CA TYR A 116 -20.79 -12.62 17.86
C TYR A 116 -21.21 -14.10 17.77
N ARG A 117 -21.02 -14.87 18.85
CA ARG A 117 -21.40 -16.29 18.89
C ARG A 117 -22.91 -16.44 19.06
N ARG A 118 -23.64 -16.48 17.93
CA ARG A 118 -25.10 -16.63 17.91
C ARG A 118 -25.59 -17.85 18.66
N THR A 119 -24.95 -19.02 18.51
CA THR A 119 -25.38 -20.26 19.18
C THR A 119 -25.31 -20.19 20.70
N ARG A 120 -24.39 -19.37 21.23
CA ARG A 120 -24.24 -19.13 22.67
C ARG A 120 -25.14 -17.99 23.16
N GLY A 121 -25.27 -16.93 22.36
CA GLY A 121 -25.96 -15.71 22.74
C GLY A 121 -27.49 -15.75 22.52
N GLU A 122 -27.96 -16.57 21.58
CA GLU A 122 -29.38 -16.65 21.21
C GLU A 122 -30.07 -17.89 21.80
N PRO A 123 -31.38 -17.81 22.11
CA PRO A 123 -32.22 -16.62 22.03
C PRO A 123 -31.88 -15.60 23.13
N ARG A 124 -31.77 -14.33 22.75
CA ARG A 124 -31.51 -13.22 23.70
C ARG A 124 -32.51 -13.22 24.84
N ALA A 125 -32.01 -12.84 26.02
CA ALA A 125 -32.88 -12.43 27.11
C ALA A 125 -33.83 -11.32 26.65
N ARG A 126 -35.15 -11.54 26.72
CA ARG A 126 -36.13 -10.44 26.60
C ARG A 126 -35.96 -9.54 27.84
N LYS A 127 -35.29 -8.41 27.63
CA LYS A 127 -35.11 -7.21 28.49
C LYS A 127 -35.42 -7.29 30.01
N ARG A 128 -34.44 -6.78 30.78
CA ARG A 128 -34.33 -6.54 32.24
C ARG A 128 -34.03 -7.77 33.11
N VAL A 129 -32.76 -8.17 33.11
CA VAL A 129 -32.16 -8.68 34.35
C VAL A 129 -31.98 -7.47 35.27
N ALA A 130 -32.60 -7.47 36.45
CA ALA A 130 -32.37 -6.43 37.43
C ALA A 130 -30.87 -6.44 37.80
N LEU A 131 -30.20 -5.30 37.64
CA LEU A 131 -28.84 -5.11 38.16
C LEU A 131 -28.86 -5.30 39.69
N ARG A 132 -27.76 -5.78 40.25
CA ARG A 132 -27.62 -5.90 41.72
C ARG A 132 -28.01 -4.56 42.39
N PRO A 133 -28.72 -4.56 43.53
CA PRO A 133 -29.25 -3.36 44.18
C PRO A 133 -28.20 -2.26 44.44
N GLU A 134 -26.93 -2.66 44.59
CA GLU A 134 -25.75 -1.80 44.76
C GLU A 134 -25.52 -0.85 43.57
N LEU A 135 -26.01 -1.19 42.38
CA LEU A 135 -25.91 -0.38 41.16
C LEU A 135 -27.16 0.50 40.89
N LEU A 136 -28.20 0.39 41.74
CA LEU A 136 -29.50 1.08 41.58
C LEU A 136 -29.71 2.23 42.59
N ALA A 137 -28.68 2.64 43.32
CA ALA A 137 -28.77 3.69 44.35
C ALA A 137 -29.04 5.12 43.83
N THR A 138 -29.56 5.29 42.60
CA THR A 138 -30.12 6.56 42.14
C THR A 138 -31.54 6.32 41.62
N PRO A 139 -32.59 6.72 42.37
CA PRO A 139 -33.95 6.36 42.01
C PRO A 139 -34.49 7.30 40.93
N VAL A 140 -35.01 6.72 39.84
CA VAL A 140 -36.02 7.35 38.99
C VAL A 140 -37.26 6.46 39.04
N ALA A 141 -38.40 7.08 39.33
CA ALA A 141 -39.67 6.45 39.65
C ALA A 141 -40.14 5.41 38.61
N ALA A 142 -40.75 4.33 39.10
CA ALA A 142 -41.29 3.23 38.30
C ALA A 142 -42.69 3.54 37.73
N PRO A 143 -43.02 3.13 36.49
CA PRO A 143 -44.40 2.93 36.07
C PRO A 143 -44.91 1.50 36.41
N ALA A 144 -46.24 1.39 36.37
CA ALA A 144 -47.17 0.38 36.93
C ALA A 144 -46.94 -1.13 36.59
N PRO A 145 -47.54 -2.07 37.36
CA PRO A 145 -47.19 -3.49 37.33
C PRO A 145 -47.89 -4.28 36.21
N ALA A 146 -47.17 -5.23 35.62
CA ALA A 146 -47.74 -6.29 34.80
C ALA A 146 -48.12 -7.50 35.67
N THR A 147 -49.21 -8.16 35.31
CA THR A 147 -49.91 -9.22 36.05
C THR A 147 -49.18 -10.56 36.09
N ALA A 148 -49.49 -11.31 37.15
CA ALA A 148 -48.98 -12.63 37.48
C ALA A 148 -49.49 -13.73 36.53
N SER A 149 -48.61 -14.27 35.68
CA SER A 149 -48.80 -15.63 35.16
C SER A 149 -47.54 -16.34 34.66
N ASP A 150 -46.36 -15.70 34.63
CA ASP A 150 -45.13 -16.37 34.20
C ASP A 150 -44.08 -16.39 35.31
N THR A 151 -44.02 -17.49 36.08
CA THR A 151 -42.88 -17.77 36.96
C THR A 151 -42.59 -19.27 37.00
N PRO A 152 -41.43 -19.74 36.52
CA PRO A 152 -40.98 -21.10 36.76
C PRO A 152 -40.52 -21.27 38.20
N GLN A 153 -40.95 -22.38 38.81
CA GLN A 153 -40.66 -22.82 40.16
C GLN A 153 -39.18 -23.21 40.31
N ALA A 154 -38.37 -22.39 40.98
CA ALA A 154 -37.00 -22.74 41.37
C ALA A 154 -36.59 -22.23 42.76
N PHE A 155 -37.52 -21.68 43.53
CA PHE A 155 -37.27 -21.16 44.88
C PHE A 155 -38.36 -21.65 45.83
N ALA A 156 -37.94 -22.22 46.95
CA ALA A 156 -38.80 -22.56 48.08
C ALA A 156 -38.48 -21.61 49.24
N PHE A 157 -39.51 -21.22 49.98
CA PHE A 157 -39.36 -20.43 51.20
C PHE A 157 -38.99 -21.37 52.36
N ALA A 158 -37.89 -21.07 53.05
CA ALA A 158 -37.63 -21.69 54.35
C ALA A 158 -38.58 -21.10 55.40
N ALA A 159 -38.88 -21.87 56.46
CA ALA A 159 -39.83 -21.49 57.50
C ALA A 159 -39.41 -20.25 58.33
N ASP A 160 -38.14 -19.84 58.21
CA ASP A 160 -37.59 -18.62 58.80
C ASP A 160 -37.74 -17.38 57.91
N GLY A 161 -38.42 -17.51 56.76
CA GLY A 161 -38.66 -16.42 55.82
C GLY A 161 -37.49 -16.11 54.90
N SER A 162 -36.41 -16.89 54.94
CA SER A 162 -35.32 -16.78 53.97
C SER A 162 -35.65 -17.50 52.66
N VAL A 163 -35.24 -16.89 51.54
CA VAL A 163 -35.31 -17.51 50.20
C VAL A 163 -33.90 -17.98 49.85
N GLY A 164 -33.71 -19.30 49.78
CA GLY A 164 -32.45 -19.94 49.43
C GLY A 164 -32.63 -20.99 48.35
N LEU A 165 -31.54 -21.35 47.66
CA LEU A 165 -31.52 -22.55 46.82
C LEU A 165 -31.75 -23.78 47.72
N ALA A 166 -32.52 -24.76 47.24
CA ALA A 166 -32.61 -26.05 47.90
C ALA A 166 -31.18 -26.61 48.12
N PRO A 167 -30.90 -27.26 49.27
CA PRO A 167 -29.55 -27.76 49.57
C PRO A 167 -29.02 -28.64 48.43
N GLY A 168 -27.91 -28.21 47.81
CA GLY A 168 -27.28 -28.93 46.69
C GLY A 168 -27.51 -28.33 45.30
N ALA A 169 -28.33 -27.28 45.14
CA ALA A 169 -28.48 -26.61 43.86
C ALA A 169 -27.36 -25.56 43.66
N THR A 170 -26.58 -25.71 42.58
CA THR A 170 -25.60 -24.73 42.11
C THR A 170 -26.23 -23.87 41.02
N LEU A 171 -25.90 -22.57 40.99
CA LEU A 171 -26.30 -21.62 39.94
C LEU A 171 -25.58 -21.87 38.59
N ALA A 172 -25.31 -23.13 38.26
CA ALA A 172 -24.63 -23.58 37.06
C ALA A 172 -25.61 -24.31 36.13
N ALA A 173 -26.71 -23.66 35.76
CA ALA A 173 -27.46 -24.02 34.58
C ALA A 173 -28.24 -22.79 34.12
N THR A 174 -27.94 -22.32 32.92
CA THR A 174 -28.80 -21.39 32.20
C THR A 174 -30.21 -21.99 32.15
N PRO A 175 -31.28 -21.21 32.44
CA PRO A 175 -32.65 -21.70 32.25
C PRO A 175 -32.74 -22.30 30.85
N ALA A 176 -33.21 -23.55 30.76
CA ALA A 176 -33.26 -24.31 29.51
C ALA A 176 -33.92 -23.45 28.42
N GLY A 177 -33.14 -23.04 27.42
CA GLY A 177 -33.63 -22.27 26.27
C GLY A 177 -33.34 -20.76 26.27
N ARG A 178 -32.48 -20.20 27.14
CA ARG A 178 -32.02 -18.80 27.07
C ARG A 178 -30.53 -18.71 26.74
N GLY A 179 -30.15 -17.82 25.83
CA GLY A 179 -28.74 -17.55 25.51
C GLY A 179 -28.06 -16.60 26.49
N ASP A 180 -26.72 -16.53 26.41
CA ASP A 180 -25.88 -15.72 27.29
C ASP A 180 -25.97 -14.21 27.02
N CYS A 181 -26.51 -13.79 25.86
CA CYS A 181 -26.69 -12.38 25.55
C CYS A 181 -27.87 -11.79 26.33
N ILE A 182 -27.61 -10.74 27.12
CA ILE A 182 -28.62 -10.05 27.92
C ILE A 182 -29.22 -8.80 27.26
N ASP A 183 -28.92 -8.55 25.98
CA ASP A 183 -29.43 -7.41 25.21
C ASP A 183 -29.14 -6.02 25.86
N CYS A 184 -27.96 -5.85 26.46
CA CYS A 184 -27.58 -4.58 27.10
C CYS A 184 -27.22 -3.45 26.12
N GLY A 185 -26.97 -3.77 24.85
CA GLY A 185 -26.60 -2.82 23.80
C GLY A 185 -25.21 -2.19 23.93
N ARG A 186 -24.39 -2.60 24.92
CA ARG A 186 -23.08 -1.99 25.17
C ARG A 186 -22.12 -2.12 23.98
N CYS A 187 -22.17 -3.26 23.28
CA CYS A 187 -21.37 -3.52 22.07
C CYS A 187 -21.65 -2.52 20.93
N VAL A 188 -22.89 -2.01 20.81
CA VAL A 188 -23.27 -1.01 19.80
C VAL A 188 -22.80 0.38 20.22
N GLN A 189 -22.93 0.71 21.51
CA GLN A 189 -22.56 2.02 22.06
C GLN A 189 -21.05 2.28 21.99
N VAL A 190 -20.21 1.25 22.16
CA VAL A 190 -18.75 1.38 22.04
C VAL A 190 -18.26 1.26 20.59
N CYS A 191 -19.14 0.92 19.65
CA CYS A 191 -18.77 0.76 18.27
C CYS A 191 -18.58 2.16 17.63
N PRO A 192 -17.38 2.50 17.12
CA PRO A 192 -17.14 3.81 16.53
C PRO A 192 -17.90 4.01 15.20
N THR A 193 -18.34 2.91 14.57
CA THR A 193 -19.17 2.94 13.36
C THR A 193 -20.65 2.72 13.63
N GLY A 194 -21.03 2.49 14.89
CA GLY A 194 -22.43 2.31 15.32
C GLY A 194 -23.10 1.02 14.82
N ILE A 195 -22.34 0.03 14.35
CA ILE A 195 -22.91 -1.24 13.90
C ILE A 195 -23.34 -2.13 15.07
N ASP A 196 -24.37 -2.94 14.83
CA ASP A 196 -24.75 -4.02 15.74
C ASP A 196 -24.06 -5.33 15.34
N ILE A 197 -23.00 -5.68 16.06
CA ILE A 197 -22.20 -6.89 15.81
C ILE A 197 -23.01 -8.19 15.98
N ARG A 198 -24.19 -8.14 16.61
CA ARG A 198 -25.06 -9.30 16.78
C ARG A 198 -25.78 -9.69 15.48
N ASP A 199 -25.86 -8.76 14.53
CA ASP A 199 -26.43 -9.00 13.21
C ASP A 199 -25.44 -9.67 12.24
N GLY A 200 -24.19 -9.86 12.65
CA GLY A 200 -23.12 -10.50 11.88
C GLY A 200 -22.08 -9.50 11.42
N LEU A 201 -21.17 -9.94 10.54
CA LEU A 201 -20.17 -9.05 9.97
C LEU A 201 -20.83 -8.08 8.98
N GLN A 202 -20.73 -6.79 9.29
CA GLN A 202 -21.25 -5.72 8.44
C GLN A 202 -20.10 -4.96 7.77
N MET A 203 -20.35 -4.34 6.61
CA MET A 203 -19.36 -3.52 5.89
C MET A 203 -18.79 -2.35 6.71
N GLY A 204 -19.51 -1.92 7.76
CA GLY A 204 -19.05 -0.90 8.70
C GLY A 204 -18.13 -1.42 9.80
N CYS A 205 -17.92 -2.73 9.92
CA CYS A 205 -17.03 -3.29 10.93
C CYS A 205 -15.57 -3.03 10.56
N ILE A 206 -14.84 -2.31 11.41
CA ILE A 206 -13.40 -2.03 11.20
C ILE A 206 -12.48 -3.02 11.93
N GLY A 207 -13.05 -4.03 12.60
CA GLY A 207 -12.28 -5.06 13.31
C GLY A 207 -11.48 -4.55 14.53
N CYS A 208 -11.88 -3.45 15.16
CA CYS A 208 -11.12 -2.83 16.26
C CYS A 208 -11.19 -3.58 17.61
N GLY A 209 -12.18 -4.47 17.80
CA GLY A 209 -12.31 -5.27 19.03
C GLY A 209 -12.94 -4.57 20.24
N LEU A 210 -13.27 -3.26 20.18
CA LEU A 210 -13.85 -2.54 21.33
C LEU A 210 -15.15 -3.17 21.87
N CYS A 211 -15.94 -3.80 21.01
CA CYS A 211 -17.15 -4.50 21.41
C CYS A 211 -16.88 -5.81 22.19
N ILE A 212 -15.70 -6.42 22.03
CA ILE A 212 -15.26 -7.59 22.80
C ILE A 212 -15.06 -7.15 24.25
N ASP A 213 -14.19 -6.16 24.47
CA ASP A 213 -13.84 -5.68 25.81
C ASP A 213 -15.09 -5.22 26.59
N ALA A 214 -15.95 -4.46 25.94
CA ALA A 214 -17.17 -3.94 26.56
C ALA A 214 -18.21 -5.04 26.84
N CYS A 215 -18.23 -6.11 26.04
CA CYS A 215 -19.09 -7.25 26.28
C CYS A 215 -18.55 -8.10 27.43
N ASP A 216 -17.25 -8.37 27.44
CA ASP A 216 -16.60 -9.16 28.49
C ASP A 216 -16.72 -8.49 29.86
N GLU A 217 -16.59 -7.15 29.93
CA GLU A 217 -16.85 -6.39 31.14
C GLU A 217 -18.27 -6.63 31.68
N VAL A 218 -19.28 -6.66 30.81
CA VAL A 218 -20.67 -6.96 31.20
C VAL A 218 -20.81 -8.42 31.64
N MET A 219 -20.23 -9.37 30.89
CA MET A 219 -20.29 -10.81 31.20
C MET A 219 -19.67 -11.13 32.56
N THR A 220 -18.53 -10.52 32.89
CA THR A 220 -17.89 -10.66 34.20
C THR A 220 -18.78 -10.10 35.32
N LYS A 221 -19.42 -8.95 35.12
CA LYS A 221 -20.31 -8.35 36.13
C LYS A 221 -21.57 -9.18 36.42
N ILE A 222 -22.06 -9.93 35.44
CA ILE A 222 -23.24 -10.80 35.60
C ILE A 222 -22.88 -12.26 35.91
N ASP A 223 -21.60 -12.53 36.21
CA ASP A 223 -21.07 -13.87 36.51
C ASP A 223 -21.40 -14.89 35.42
N ARG A 224 -20.99 -14.56 34.18
CA ARG A 224 -21.13 -15.40 32.99
C ARG A 224 -19.80 -15.52 32.25
N PRO A 225 -19.59 -16.59 31.46
CA PRO A 225 -18.34 -16.78 30.74
C PRO A 225 -18.08 -15.63 29.75
N THR A 226 -16.83 -15.20 29.60
CA THR A 226 -16.44 -14.17 28.62
C THR A 226 -16.37 -14.75 27.19
N GLY A 227 -16.07 -13.91 26.20
CA GLY A 227 -15.93 -14.29 24.80
C GLY A 227 -17.26 -14.53 24.09
N LEU A 228 -18.33 -13.85 24.49
CA LEU A 228 -19.60 -13.89 23.74
C LEU A 228 -19.43 -13.24 22.36
N ILE A 229 -18.64 -12.17 22.31
CA ILE A 229 -18.04 -11.60 21.11
C ILE A 229 -16.55 -11.90 21.21
N ARG A 230 -15.92 -12.41 20.15
CA ARG A 230 -14.47 -12.69 20.12
C ARG A 230 -13.96 -12.63 18.68
N PHE A 231 -12.65 -12.66 18.51
CA PHE A 231 -12.08 -12.94 17.21
C PHE A 231 -12.27 -14.43 16.89
N ASP A 232 -13.04 -14.74 15.86
CA ASP A 232 -13.32 -16.11 15.42
C ASP A 232 -13.58 -16.15 13.91
N ALA A 233 -13.45 -17.35 13.33
CA ALA A 233 -13.98 -17.60 11.99
C ALA A 233 -15.52 -17.57 12.04
N GLU A 234 -16.16 -17.08 10.98
CA GLU A 234 -17.62 -17.03 10.87
C GLU A 234 -18.24 -18.44 10.85
N GLU A 235 -17.47 -19.43 10.36
CA GLU A 235 -17.82 -20.86 10.31
C GLU A 235 -17.38 -21.63 11.58
N ALA A 236 -16.82 -20.97 12.59
CA ALA A 236 -16.30 -21.65 13.78
C ALA A 236 -17.41 -22.40 14.55
N ASP A 237 -17.01 -23.57 15.06
CA ASP A 237 -17.85 -24.64 15.62
C ASP A 237 -19.05 -24.12 16.44
N PRO A 238 -20.30 -24.51 16.11
CA PRO A 238 -21.51 -24.05 16.78
C PRO A 238 -21.57 -24.42 18.27
N ALA A 239 -20.67 -25.28 18.76
CA ALA A 239 -20.65 -25.70 20.16
C ALA A 239 -20.41 -24.53 21.14
N PRO A 240 -21.21 -24.42 22.22
CA PRO A 240 -20.99 -23.45 23.27
C PRO A 240 -19.63 -23.74 23.92
N MET A 241 -18.70 -22.79 23.80
CA MET A 241 -17.31 -22.87 24.30
C MET A 241 -16.29 -23.65 23.44
N ALA A 242 -16.54 -23.86 22.13
CA ALA A 242 -15.49 -24.39 21.26
C ALA A 242 -14.20 -23.53 21.29
N PRO A 243 -13.00 -24.15 21.27
CA PRO A 243 -11.74 -23.44 21.10
C PRO A 243 -11.73 -22.65 19.77
N PRO A 244 -10.92 -21.59 19.64
CA PRO A 244 -10.85 -20.83 18.40
C PRO A 244 -10.52 -21.76 17.22
N ALA A 245 -11.13 -21.51 16.07
CA ALA A 245 -10.92 -22.33 14.88
C ALA A 245 -9.42 -22.47 14.57
N ARG A 246 -8.92 -23.71 14.45
CA ARG A 246 -7.54 -23.95 14.02
C ARG A 246 -7.46 -23.73 12.52
N ILE A 247 -6.95 -22.58 12.11
CA ILE A 247 -6.79 -22.23 10.70
C ILE A 247 -5.65 -23.08 10.11
N GLY A 248 -5.99 -24.02 9.21
CA GLY A 248 -5.01 -24.84 8.50
C GLY A 248 -4.22 -24.02 7.49
N PHE A 249 -2.93 -24.31 7.33
CA PHE A 249 -2.03 -23.59 6.42
C PHE A 249 -2.36 -23.81 4.93
N PHE A 250 -2.91 -24.98 4.58
CA PHE A 250 -3.22 -25.35 3.20
C PHE A 250 -4.65 -24.95 2.81
N ARG A 251 -4.82 -23.71 2.34
CA ARG A 251 -6.12 -23.18 1.89
C ARG A 251 -6.08 -22.96 0.36
N PRO A 252 -6.91 -23.64 -0.45
CA PRO A 252 -6.83 -23.56 -1.91
C PRO A 252 -6.88 -22.13 -2.46
N LYS A 253 -7.76 -21.27 -1.94
CA LYS A 253 -7.82 -19.86 -2.33
C LYS A 253 -6.52 -19.11 -2.01
N ALA A 254 -5.97 -19.30 -0.81
CA ALA A 254 -4.70 -18.67 -0.42
C ALA A 254 -3.54 -19.18 -1.27
N MET A 255 -3.53 -20.47 -1.63
CA MET A 255 -2.53 -21.05 -2.53
C MET A 255 -2.63 -20.50 -3.95
N ILE A 256 -3.85 -20.28 -4.47
CA ILE A 256 -4.06 -19.66 -5.79
C ILE A 256 -3.51 -18.23 -5.79
N PHE A 257 -3.89 -17.41 -4.81
CA PHE A 257 -3.38 -16.03 -4.74
C PHE A 257 -1.88 -15.97 -4.45
N GLY A 258 -1.37 -16.85 -3.59
CA GLY A 258 0.07 -16.99 -3.32
C GLY A 258 0.86 -17.41 -4.55
N GLY A 259 0.35 -18.39 -5.30
CA GLY A 259 0.93 -18.83 -6.57
C GLY A 259 0.91 -17.72 -7.62
N ALA A 260 -0.21 -17.01 -7.78
CA ALA A 260 -0.31 -15.87 -8.68
C ALA A 260 0.67 -14.74 -8.31
N MET A 261 0.85 -14.45 -7.02
CA MET A 261 1.85 -13.50 -6.53
C MET A 261 3.28 -13.94 -6.85
N ILE A 262 3.60 -15.23 -6.68
CA ILE A 262 4.92 -15.78 -7.02
C ILE A 262 5.17 -15.67 -8.53
N VAL A 263 4.17 -15.99 -9.37
CA VAL A 263 4.29 -15.86 -10.83
C VAL A 263 4.48 -14.40 -11.24
N ALA A 264 3.70 -13.48 -10.67
CA ALA A 264 3.86 -12.06 -10.96
C ALA A 264 5.24 -11.54 -10.51
N LEU A 265 5.70 -11.93 -9.32
CA LEU A 265 7.02 -11.55 -8.82
C LEU A 265 8.15 -12.14 -9.68
N ALA A 266 8.01 -13.39 -10.11
CA ALA A 266 8.95 -14.06 -11.01
C ALA A 266 8.98 -13.37 -12.38
N ALA A 267 7.82 -13.01 -12.94
CA ALA A 267 7.72 -12.29 -14.20
C ALA A 267 8.37 -10.90 -14.13
N VAL A 268 8.13 -10.15 -13.03
CA VAL A 268 8.79 -8.85 -12.80
C VAL A 268 10.30 -9.03 -12.62
N SER A 269 10.73 -10.01 -11.82
CA SER A 269 12.15 -10.27 -11.57
C SER A 269 12.87 -10.69 -12.85
N PHE A 270 12.24 -11.55 -13.65
CA PHE A 270 12.72 -11.94 -14.97
C PHE A 270 12.78 -10.73 -15.90
N GLY A 271 11.73 -9.91 -15.94
CA GLY A 271 11.72 -8.66 -16.69
C GLY A 271 12.91 -7.77 -16.32
N VAL A 272 13.09 -7.46 -15.04
CA VAL A 272 14.17 -6.63 -14.50
C VAL A 272 15.57 -7.19 -14.83
N ALA A 273 15.75 -8.50 -14.72
CA ALA A 273 17.01 -9.17 -15.02
C ALA A 273 17.35 -9.17 -16.52
N ASN A 274 16.34 -9.06 -17.40
CA ASN A 274 16.50 -9.05 -18.85
C ASN A 274 16.31 -7.65 -19.47
N ILE A 275 16.15 -6.59 -18.67
CA ILE A 275 16.19 -5.23 -19.22
C ILE A 275 17.60 -5.06 -19.82
N PRO A 276 17.74 -4.54 -21.05
CA PRO A 276 19.05 -4.24 -21.63
C PRO A 276 19.73 -3.09 -20.90
N ASP A 277 21.07 -3.09 -20.87
CA ASP A 277 21.84 -2.03 -20.18
C ASP A 277 21.83 -0.71 -20.94
N VAL A 278 21.66 -0.77 -22.26
CA VAL A 278 21.54 0.38 -23.15
C VAL A 278 20.35 0.14 -24.09
N GLN A 279 19.49 1.15 -24.20
CA GLN A 279 18.38 1.17 -25.13
C GLN A 279 18.52 2.41 -26.01
N VAL A 280 18.69 2.20 -27.32
CA VAL A 280 18.73 3.25 -28.33
C VAL A 280 17.46 3.16 -29.16
N ASP A 281 16.72 4.26 -29.19
CA ASP A 281 15.56 4.42 -30.05
C ASP A 281 15.88 5.48 -31.12
N VAL A 282 15.64 5.14 -32.39
CA VAL A 282 15.95 6.00 -33.54
C VAL A 282 14.68 6.30 -34.30
N GLU A 283 14.21 7.53 -34.18
CA GLU A 283 12.99 8.01 -34.84
C GLU A 283 13.38 8.84 -36.07
N PRO A 284 13.10 8.39 -37.31
CA PRO A 284 13.34 9.19 -38.51
C PRO A 284 12.41 10.41 -38.54
N GLN A 285 12.95 11.58 -38.89
CA GLN A 285 12.15 12.78 -39.07
C GLN A 285 11.41 12.73 -40.41
N ASN A 286 10.09 12.82 -40.35
CA ASN A 286 9.24 12.72 -41.55
C ASN A 286 8.91 14.07 -42.19
N THR A 287 9.28 15.19 -41.57
CA THR A 287 8.93 16.54 -42.03
C THR A 287 10.11 17.52 -41.83
N PRO A 288 10.91 17.83 -42.86
CA PRO A 288 10.99 17.18 -44.19
C PRO A 288 11.68 15.81 -44.13
N ARG A 289 11.35 14.90 -45.05
CA ARG A 289 11.95 13.55 -45.10
C ARG A 289 13.42 13.54 -45.54
N TYR A 290 13.78 14.48 -46.40
CA TYR A 290 15.13 14.68 -46.90
C TYR A 290 15.35 16.18 -47.16
N VAL A 291 16.61 16.62 -47.12
CA VAL A 291 17.03 17.97 -47.46
C VAL A 291 18.20 17.90 -48.44
N LEU A 292 18.07 18.57 -49.58
CA LEU A 292 19.15 18.77 -50.54
C LEU A 292 20.03 19.94 -50.09
N LEU A 293 21.33 19.71 -49.95
CA LEU A 293 22.31 20.73 -49.62
C LEU A 293 22.84 21.42 -50.88
N SER A 294 23.48 22.58 -50.71
CA SER A 294 24.04 23.39 -51.80
C SER A 294 25.18 22.71 -52.57
N ASP A 295 25.82 21.71 -51.97
CA ASP A 295 26.86 20.87 -52.57
C ASP A 295 26.31 19.68 -53.36
N GLY A 296 24.99 19.50 -53.39
CA GLY A 296 24.32 18.36 -54.02
C GLY A 296 24.24 17.10 -53.16
N SER A 297 24.67 17.16 -51.89
CA SER A 297 24.49 16.08 -50.94
C SER A 297 23.04 16.00 -50.43
N VAL A 298 22.61 14.81 -50.03
CA VAL A 298 21.29 14.55 -49.45
C VAL A 298 21.44 14.30 -47.96
N ARG A 299 20.68 15.02 -47.14
CA ARG A 299 20.66 14.87 -45.68
C ARG A 299 19.32 14.37 -45.17
N ASN A 300 19.37 13.34 -44.33
CA ASN A 300 18.24 12.88 -43.53
C ASN A 300 18.51 13.09 -42.04
N ASP A 301 17.45 13.48 -41.33
CA ASP A 301 17.52 13.81 -39.92
C ASP A 301 16.85 12.69 -39.10
N TYR A 302 17.52 12.23 -38.05
CA TYR A 302 17.01 11.22 -37.13
C TYR A 302 17.06 11.77 -35.71
N THR A 303 16.09 11.41 -34.88
CA THR A 303 16.12 11.71 -33.45
C THR A 303 16.55 10.44 -32.72
N VAL A 304 17.74 10.49 -32.14
CA VAL A 304 18.30 9.37 -31.38
C VAL A 304 18.04 9.63 -29.92
N ARG A 305 17.26 8.76 -29.29
CA ARG A 305 17.02 8.74 -27.84
C ARG A 305 17.78 7.57 -27.25
N LEU A 306 18.81 7.87 -26.49
CA LEU A 306 19.61 6.91 -25.76
C LEU A 306 19.17 6.92 -24.29
N SER A 307 18.95 5.73 -23.71
CA SER A 307 18.84 5.55 -22.27
C SER A 307 19.74 4.41 -21.81
N HIS A 308 20.44 4.58 -20.69
CA HIS A 308 21.39 3.58 -20.19
C HIS A 308 21.33 3.41 -18.67
N ARG A 309 21.77 2.22 -18.21
CA ARG A 309 21.94 1.87 -16.79
C ARG A 309 23.41 1.63 -16.40
N LEU A 310 24.33 1.80 -17.34
CA LEU A 310 25.78 1.69 -17.11
C LEU A 310 26.26 2.71 -16.06
N PRO A 311 27.14 2.33 -15.11
CA PRO A 311 27.66 3.24 -14.09
C PRO A 311 28.50 4.41 -14.63
N ARG A 312 29.15 4.21 -15.78
CA ARG A 312 29.91 5.22 -16.53
C ARG A 312 29.67 5.00 -18.01
N LEU A 313 29.05 5.97 -18.67
CA LEU A 313 28.94 6.08 -20.12
C LEU A 313 29.09 7.57 -20.45
N ASP A 314 30.25 7.95 -20.97
CA ASP A 314 30.59 9.35 -21.18
C ASP A 314 30.16 9.83 -22.58
N GLY A 315 30.24 8.95 -23.57
CA GLY A 315 29.87 9.22 -24.96
C GLY A 315 29.49 7.96 -25.74
N VAL A 316 28.79 8.18 -26.85
CA VAL A 316 28.40 7.14 -27.82
C VAL A 316 28.76 7.62 -29.22
N THR A 317 29.42 6.78 -30.01
CA THR A 317 29.70 7.04 -31.42
C THR A 317 28.71 6.29 -32.31
N ALA A 318 28.24 6.91 -33.38
CA ALA A 318 27.33 6.31 -34.35
C ALA A 318 28.07 5.98 -35.65
N SER A 319 27.82 4.80 -36.23
CA SER A 319 28.27 4.41 -37.55
C SER A 319 27.08 3.95 -38.40
N VAL A 320 27.24 3.98 -39.73
CA VAL A 320 26.21 3.56 -40.68
C VAL A 320 26.76 2.47 -41.58
N GLU A 321 26.04 1.35 -41.65
CA GLU A 321 26.34 0.27 -42.59
C GLU A 321 25.44 0.39 -43.83
N GLY A 322 25.99 0.03 -45.00
CA GLY A 322 25.25 0.04 -46.26
C GLY A 322 25.32 1.34 -47.07
N MET A 323 26.08 2.35 -46.61
CA MET A 323 26.30 3.61 -47.35
C MET A 323 27.80 3.97 -47.42
N PRO A 324 28.47 3.79 -48.57
CA PRO A 324 29.84 4.24 -48.74
C PRO A 324 29.90 5.79 -48.73
N GLU A 325 30.89 6.34 -48.02
CA GLU A 325 31.16 7.78 -47.89
C GLU A 325 30.09 8.63 -47.15
N ALA A 326 29.13 8.00 -46.48
CA ALA A 326 28.17 8.72 -45.65
C ALA A 326 28.86 9.39 -44.44
N THR A 327 28.58 10.67 -44.23
CA THR A 327 29.04 11.42 -43.06
C THR A 327 27.92 11.55 -42.04
N LEU A 328 28.19 11.14 -40.80
CA LEU A 328 27.27 11.26 -39.67
C LEU A 328 27.62 12.50 -38.86
N ARG A 329 26.62 13.32 -38.51
CA ARG A 329 26.81 14.50 -37.67
C ARG A 329 25.75 14.63 -36.57
N PHE A 330 26.16 14.65 -35.31
CA PHE A 330 25.26 15.07 -34.22
C PHE A 330 25.18 16.61 -34.14
N THR A 331 23.98 17.15 -33.87
CA THR A 331 23.76 18.60 -33.80
C THR A 331 24.34 19.28 -32.55
N SER A 332 24.72 18.51 -31.53
CA SER A 332 25.21 19.03 -30.23
C SER A 332 26.73 18.96 -30.05
N GLY A 333 27.49 18.46 -31.05
CA GLY A 333 28.95 18.33 -30.97
C GLY A 333 29.67 19.53 -31.59
N ASP A 334 30.24 20.38 -30.74
CA ASP A 334 31.24 21.37 -31.15
C ASP A 334 32.55 20.64 -31.48
N GLY A 335 32.83 20.50 -32.78
CA GLY A 335 34.17 20.27 -33.34
C GLY A 335 35.02 19.15 -32.74
N GLY A 336 34.92 17.95 -33.31
CA GLY A 336 35.84 16.83 -33.09
C GLY A 336 35.09 15.51 -33.28
N ASP A 337 35.31 14.84 -34.41
CA ASP A 337 34.62 13.63 -34.87
C ASP A 337 33.07 13.71 -34.89
N ALA A 338 32.54 14.05 -36.06
CA ALA A 338 31.12 14.35 -36.31
C ALA A 338 30.13 13.24 -35.84
N ALA A 339 30.59 12.04 -35.57
CA ALA A 339 29.78 10.90 -35.17
C ALA A 339 29.59 10.70 -33.64
N GLU A 340 30.09 11.59 -32.77
CA GLU A 340 30.01 11.39 -31.31
C GLU A 340 28.87 12.18 -30.62
N MET A 341 28.16 11.51 -29.71
CA MET A 341 27.16 12.07 -28.82
C MET A 341 27.65 11.99 -27.37
N ALA A 342 27.87 13.13 -26.74
CA ALA A 342 28.14 13.21 -25.30
C ALA A 342 26.85 12.95 -24.49
N VAL A 343 26.94 12.07 -23.49
CA VAL A 343 25.82 11.71 -22.60
C VAL A 343 25.89 12.48 -21.27
N GLY A 344 27.08 12.97 -20.90
CA GLY A 344 27.26 14.00 -19.86
C GLY A 344 26.75 13.58 -18.47
N GLY A 345 26.90 12.30 -18.11
CA GLY A 345 26.46 11.76 -16.81
C GLY A 345 24.95 11.70 -16.59
N GLN A 346 24.14 12.03 -17.60
CA GLN A 346 22.69 11.85 -17.57
C GLN A 346 22.34 10.40 -17.95
N ARG A 347 21.31 9.80 -17.35
CA ARG A 347 20.86 8.43 -17.70
C ARG A 347 20.17 8.34 -19.07
N SER A 348 19.80 9.48 -19.64
CA SER A 348 19.19 9.57 -20.96
C SER A 348 19.65 10.82 -21.69
N ALA A 349 19.91 10.68 -22.98
CA ALA A 349 20.24 11.78 -23.88
C ALA A 349 19.39 11.66 -25.15
N ALA A 350 18.94 12.80 -25.67
CA ALA A 350 18.21 12.87 -26.93
C ALA A 350 18.86 13.91 -27.83
N ASN A 351 19.42 13.46 -28.96
CA ASN A 351 20.08 14.33 -29.92
C ASN A 351 19.63 14.04 -31.34
N ARG A 352 19.80 15.04 -32.22
CA ARG A 352 19.53 14.86 -33.65
C ARG A 352 20.80 14.37 -34.34
N LEU A 353 20.67 13.24 -35.03
CA LEU A 353 21.68 12.66 -35.88
C LEU A 353 21.37 13.03 -37.33
N LEU A 354 22.33 13.63 -38.01
CA LEU A 354 22.26 14.00 -39.42
C LEU A 354 23.06 12.96 -40.21
N VAL A 355 22.41 12.25 -41.12
CA VAL A 355 23.08 11.35 -42.07
C VAL A 355 23.18 12.08 -43.40
N ILE A 356 24.40 12.36 -43.85
CA ILE A 356 24.68 13.10 -45.08
C ILE A 356 25.35 12.17 -46.08
N GLN A 357 24.70 11.95 -47.23
CA GLN A 357 25.27 11.19 -48.34
C GLN A 357 25.80 12.17 -49.41
N PRO A 358 27.11 12.14 -49.73
CA PRO A 358 27.66 12.94 -50.83
C PRO A 358 27.10 12.50 -52.19
N PRO A 359 27.09 13.37 -53.20
CA PRO A 359 26.59 13.03 -54.52
C PRO A 359 27.45 11.94 -55.17
N LEU A 360 26.93 10.71 -55.22
CA LEU A 360 27.57 9.58 -55.90
C LEU A 360 27.82 9.94 -57.37
N ARG A 361 29.10 10.07 -57.75
CA ARG A 361 29.54 10.30 -59.14
C ARG A 361 30.09 8.99 -59.72
N GLY A 362 29.35 8.36 -60.62
CA GLY A 362 29.85 7.25 -61.44
C GLY A 362 29.49 5.83 -60.99
N GLU A 363 28.98 5.64 -59.77
CA GLU A 363 28.33 4.38 -59.36
C GLU A 363 26.83 4.42 -59.68
N ALA A 364 26.21 3.25 -59.83
CA ALA A 364 24.77 3.14 -60.06
C ALA A 364 24.04 3.86 -58.93
N LEU A 365 23.44 5.01 -59.24
CA LEU A 365 22.74 5.79 -58.25
C LEU A 365 21.63 4.95 -57.60
N PRO A 366 21.46 5.03 -56.27
CA PRO A 366 20.39 4.33 -55.59
C PRO A 366 19.02 4.72 -56.18
N PRO A 367 18.08 3.77 -56.32
CA PRO A 367 16.76 4.06 -56.84
C PRO A 367 15.99 5.03 -55.94
N ALA A 368 15.39 6.09 -56.50
CA ALA A 368 14.61 7.06 -55.72
C ALA A 368 13.63 6.42 -54.73
N GLY A 369 13.60 6.94 -53.50
CA GLY A 369 12.74 6.44 -52.42
C GLY A 369 13.52 6.00 -51.16
N PRO A 370 12.93 5.12 -50.33
CA PRO A 370 13.55 4.69 -49.08
C PRO A 370 14.51 3.52 -49.26
N HIS A 371 15.76 3.69 -48.85
CA HIS A 371 16.80 2.67 -48.76
C HIS A 371 16.96 2.17 -47.33
N PRO A 372 17.02 0.85 -47.10
CA PRO A 372 17.33 0.33 -45.77
C PRO A 372 18.78 0.67 -45.40
N ILE A 373 18.96 1.20 -44.19
CA ILE A 373 20.28 1.47 -43.61
C ILE A 373 20.31 0.93 -42.19
N VAL A 374 21.48 0.54 -41.71
CA VAL A 374 21.66 0.07 -40.34
C VAL A 374 22.54 1.06 -39.60
N LEU A 375 22.02 1.62 -38.50
CA LEU A 375 22.79 2.48 -37.61
C LEU A 375 23.31 1.64 -36.45
N VAL A 376 24.62 1.67 -36.25
CA VAL A 376 25.29 0.95 -35.17
C VAL A 376 25.87 1.97 -34.19
N PHE A 377 25.61 1.77 -32.90
CA PHE A 377 26.06 2.65 -31.84
C PHE A 377 27.13 1.94 -31.02
N HIS A 378 28.27 2.59 -30.82
CA HIS A 378 29.40 2.08 -30.05
C HIS A 378 29.69 2.98 -28.85
N ASP A 379 30.15 2.40 -27.75
CA ASP A 379 30.70 3.17 -26.63
C ASP A 379 32.04 3.81 -27.05
N THR A 380 32.19 5.12 -26.85
CA THR A 380 33.45 5.82 -27.17
C THR A 380 34.64 5.26 -26.39
N SER A 381 34.43 4.82 -25.16
CA SER A 381 35.51 4.41 -24.25
C SER A 381 35.96 2.97 -24.45
N THR A 382 35.01 2.06 -24.70
CA THR A 382 35.28 0.62 -24.82
C THR A 382 35.25 0.10 -26.26
N GLY A 383 34.64 0.85 -27.18
CA GLY A 383 34.37 0.41 -28.56
C GLY A 383 33.32 -0.69 -28.67
N ALA A 384 32.69 -1.10 -27.56
CA ALA A 384 31.67 -2.14 -27.56
C ALA A 384 30.43 -1.69 -28.34
N GLU A 385 29.89 -2.57 -29.18
CA GLU A 385 28.60 -2.36 -29.84
C GLU A 385 27.48 -2.36 -28.78
N LEU A 386 26.79 -1.23 -28.66
CA LEU A 386 25.73 -1.00 -27.68
C LEU A 386 24.35 -1.34 -28.24
N ALA A 387 24.10 -0.96 -29.50
CA ALA A 387 22.83 -1.19 -30.17
C ALA A 387 23.01 -1.14 -31.68
N ARG A 388 22.14 -1.90 -32.37
CA ARG A 388 22.01 -1.93 -33.83
C ARG A 388 20.55 -1.67 -34.16
N VAL A 389 20.30 -0.66 -34.99
CA VAL A 389 18.94 -0.20 -35.31
C VAL A 389 18.77 -0.10 -36.81
N ASP A 390 17.83 -0.88 -37.34
CA ASP A 390 17.43 -0.83 -38.75
C ASP A 390 16.53 0.39 -38.99
N THR A 391 16.88 1.21 -39.96
CA THR A 391 16.08 2.37 -40.37
C THR A 391 16.12 2.57 -41.88
N ARG A 392 15.55 3.68 -42.36
CA ARG A 392 15.46 4.00 -43.79
C ARG A 392 16.05 5.36 -44.09
N PHE A 393 16.77 5.45 -45.18
CA PHE A 393 17.29 6.69 -45.78
C PHE A 393 16.46 7.03 -47.02
N TRP A 394 15.85 8.21 -47.04
CA TRP A 394 15.10 8.72 -48.19
C TRP A 394 16.00 9.50 -49.13
N GLU A 395 15.97 9.13 -50.41
CA GLU A 395 16.55 9.92 -51.49
C GLU A 395 15.47 10.72 -52.26
N PRO A 396 15.82 11.90 -52.82
CA PRO A 396 14.92 12.64 -53.69
C PRO A 396 14.54 11.81 -54.92
N GLU A 397 13.29 11.93 -55.34
CA GLU A 397 12.91 11.59 -56.71
C GLU A 397 13.64 12.55 -57.65
N ARG A 398 14.50 12.01 -58.51
CA ARG A 398 15.28 12.78 -59.49
C ARG A 398 14.58 12.87 -60.83
#